data_AF-A0AAE4AR15-F1
#
_entry.id   AF-A0AAE4AR15-F1
#
_cell.length_a   1.000
_cell.length_b   1.000
_cell.length_c   1.000
_cell.angle_alpha   90.00
_cell.angle_beta   90.00
_cell.angle_gamma   90.00
#
_symmetry.space_group_name_H-M   'P 1'
#
loop_
_entity.id
_entity.type
_entity.pdbx_description
1 polymer ?
#
loop_
_entity_poly.entity_id
_entity_poly.type
_entity_poly.pdbx_seq_one_letter_code
_entity_poly.pdbx_strand_id
1 'polypeptide(L)'
;MASFETAFNADKFNASPKHRAIYRRYEIAYTSLDLIAGLGFLVGSILFFWKATETAAIWLFTMASLFFFLRPLARVSRELELARLPVPEDDPAKQPGAEDTGSARSGASAAGSG
;
A
#
# COMPACT_ATOMS: atom_id res chain seq x y z
N MET A 1 -12.33 11.10 -19.26
CA MET A 1 -10.87 10.91 -19.34
C MET A 1 -10.13 11.81 -18.33
N ALA A 2 -10.38 11.61 -17.03
CA ALA A 2 -9.61 12.15 -15.89
C ALA A 2 -10.15 11.39 -14.66
N SER A 3 -9.40 10.87 -13.68
CA SER A 3 -8.07 11.23 -13.21
C SER A 3 -7.39 9.98 -12.62
N PHE A 4 -6.11 9.78 -12.94
CA PHE A 4 -5.24 8.72 -12.38
C PHE A 4 -4.74 9.06 -10.96
N GLU A 5 -5.31 10.10 -10.34
CA GLU A 5 -4.82 10.73 -9.10
C GLU A 5 -5.26 10.02 -7.80
N THR A 6 -6.14 9.00 -7.86
CA THR A 6 -6.75 8.40 -6.65
C THR A 6 -5.97 7.21 -6.07
N ALA A 7 -4.74 6.93 -6.50
CA ALA A 7 -4.01 5.73 -6.07
C ALA A 7 -3.23 5.87 -4.74
N PHE A 8 -3.13 7.07 -4.16
CA PHE A 8 -2.39 7.28 -2.91
C PHE A 8 -3.24 8.05 -1.88
N ASN A 9 -4.36 7.44 -1.50
CA ASN A 9 -5.22 7.99 -0.45
C ASN A 9 -4.62 7.71 0.94
N ALA A 10 -3.59 8.49 1.30
CA ALA A 10 -2.86 8.44 2.56
C ALA A 10 -3.73 8.85 3.78
N ASP A 11 -4.95 9.30 3.55
CA ASP A 11 -5.86 9.84 4.57
C ASP A 11 -6.54 8.80 5.46
N LYS A 12 -6.34 7.50 5.22
CA LYS A 12 -6.87 6.45 6.11
C LYS A 12 -5.92 6.06 7.26
N PHE A 13 -4.68 6.55 7.29
CA PHE A 13 -3.74 6.33 8.41
C PHE A 13 -3.99 7.26 9.61
N ASN A 14 -5.21 7.78 9.74
CA ASN A 14 -5.52 8.82 10.72
C ASN A 14 -5.85 8.30 12.16
N ALA A 15 -5.81 6.99 12.43
CA ALA A 15 -6.16 6.44 13.75
C ALA A 15 -4.93 6.18 14.65
N SER A 16 -4.65 7.13 15.56
CA SER A 16 -3.76 7.05 16.76
C SER A 16 -2.60 8.08 16.76
N PRO A 17 -2.65 9.14 17.60
CA PRO A 17 -1.68 10.24 17.62
C PRO A 17 -0.23 9.85 17.96
N LYS A 18 -0.02 8.77 18.73
CA LYS A 18 1.32 8.33 19.16
C LYS A 18 2.06 7.47 18.11
N HIS A 19 1.35 6.85 17.16
CA HIS A 19 1.96 5.98 16.14
C HIS A 19 2.41 6.71 14.87
N ARG A 20 1.85 7.91 14.58
CA ARG A 20 2.13 8.66 13.33
C ARG A 20 3.51 9.29 13.22
N ALA A 21 4.15 9.62 14.35
CA ALA A 21 5.47 10.23 14.32
C ALA A 21 6.55 9.22 13.90
N ILE A 22 6.37 7.96 14.31
CA ILE A 22 7.27 6.85 13.95
C ILE A 22 7.03 6.49 12.48
N TYR A 23 5.77 6.31 12.08
CA TYR A 23 5.42 5.90 10.71
C TYR A 23 5.89 6.88 9.63
N ARG A 24 5.76 8.21 9.86
CA ARG A 24 6.25 9.22 8.91
C ARG A 24 7.76 9.23 8.75
N ARG A 25 8.53 8.96 9.82
CA ARG A 25 9.99 8.89 9.74
C ARG A 25 10.44 7.70 8.90
N TYR A 26 9.76 6.55 9.05
CA TYR A 26 10.04 5.38 8.22
C TYR A 26 9.71 5.64 6.74
N GLU A 27 8.59 6.29 6.45
CA GLU A 27 8.24 6.63 5.07
C GLU A 27 9.28 7.56 4.41
N ILE A 28 9.72 8.60 5.11
CA ILE A 28 10.80 9.49 4.63
C ILE A 28 12.12 8.72 4.49
N ALA A 29 12.45 7.84 5.44
CA ALA A 29 13.67 7.03 5.37
C ALA A 29 13.66 6.09 4.15
N TYR A 30 12.54 5.40 3.88
CA TYR A 30 12.41 4.55 2.71
C TYR A 30 12.50 5.34 1.41
N THR A 31 11.81 6.47 1.30
CA THR A 31 11.94 7.34 0.12
C THR A 31 13.37 7.84 -0.06
N SER A 32 14.05 8.20 1.03
CA SER A 32 15.46 8.64 0.97
C SER A 32 16.38 7.51 0.51
N LEU A 33 16.18 6.29 1.01
CA LEU A 33 16.93 5.10 0.57
C LEU A 33 16.70 4.81 -0.91
N ASP A 34 15.47 4.91 -1.39
CA ASP A 34 15.16 4.71 -2.81
C ASP A 34 15.79 5.78 -3.70
N LEU A 35 15.85 7.03 -3.25
CA LEU A 35 16.52 8.12 -3.99
C LEU A 35 18.03 7.90 -4.04
N ILE A 36 18.65 7.50 -2.92
CA ILE A 36 20.09 7.18 -2.87
C ILE A 36 20.38 5.98 -3.77
N ALA A 37 19.54 4.94 -3.72
CA ALA A 37 19.66 3.77 -4.58
C ALA A 37 19.53 4.15 -6.06
N GLY A 38 18.50 4.90 -6.44
CA GLY A 38 18.31 5.33 -7.82
C GLY A 38 19.42 6.22 -8.35
N LEU A 39 19.93 7.14 -7.53
CA LEU A 39 21.05 7.97 -7.92
C LEU A 39 22.33 7.14 -8.05
N GLY A 40 22.59 6.24 -7.10
CA GLY A 40 23.74 5.32 -7.16
C GLY A 40 23.69 4.40 -8.38
N PHE A 41 22.50 3.90 -8.74
CA PHE A 41 22.27 3.09 -9.93
C PHE A 41 22.56 3.89 -11.20
N LEU A 42 22.03 5.12 -11.31
CA LEU A 42 22.23 5.98 -12.47
C LEU A 42 23.71 6.34 -12.64
N VAL A 43 24.37 6.77 -11.56
CA VAL A 43 25.79 7.11 -11.56
C VAL A 43 26.63 5.87 -11.90
N GLY A 44 26.39 4.73 -11.23
CA GLY A 44 27.07 3.47 -11.54
C GLY A 44 26.91 3.07 -13.01
N SER A 45 25.70 3.20 -13.56
CA SER A 45 25.42 2.93 -14.97
C SER A 45 26.23 3.82 -15.92
N ILE A 46 26.41 5.11 -15.58
CA ILE A 46 27.23 6.04 -16.34
C ILE A 46 28.72 5.69 -16.22
N LEU A 47 29.20 5.31 -15.03
CA LEU A 47 30.61 4.97 -14.81
C LEU A 47 31.07 3.74 -15.62
N PHE A 48 30.15 2.86 -16.05
CA PHE A 48 30.47 1.74 -16.93
C PHE A 48 30.96 2.15 -18.33
N PHE A 49 30.81 3.41 -18.75
CA PHE A 49 31.35 3.89 -20.03
C PHE A 49 32.88 3.98 -20.06
N TRP A 50 33.54 3.97 -18.91
CA TRP A 50 35.01 4.04 -18.83
C TRP A 50 35.58 2.86 -18.04
N LYS A 51 36.55 2.17 -18.65
CA LYS A 51 37.23 1.04 -18.03
C LYS A 51 37.95 1.39 -16.72
N ALA A 52 38.45 2.63 -16.60
CA ALA A 52 39.12 3.10 -15.39
C ALA A 52 38.20 3.23 -14.17
N THR A 53 36.89 3.43 -14.37
CA THR A 53 35.90 3.57 -13.30
C THR A 53 35.02 2.33 -13.12
N GLU A 54 35.27 1.28 -13.88
CA GLU A 54 34.45 0.06 -13.92
C GLU A 54 34.32 -0.61 -12.54
N THR A 55 35.41 -0.71 -11.78
CA THR A 55 35.34 -1.28 -10.42
C THR A 55 34.44 -0.48 -9.49
N ALA A 56 34.49 0.86 -9.56
CA ALA A 56 33.59 1.72 -8.78
C ALA A 56 32.14 1.61 -9.27
N ALA A 57 31.94 1.51 -10.58
CA ALA A 57 30.64 1.28 -11.22
C ALA A 57 29.96 0.02 -10.68
N ILE A 58 30.71 -1.10 -10.61
CA ILE A 58 30.22 -2.38 -10.12
C ILE A 58 29.69 -2.24 -8.69
N TRP A 59 30.48 -1.66 -7.77
CA TRP A 59 30.05 -1.51 -6.38
C TRP A 59 28.82 -0.62 -6.22
N LEU A 60 28.78 0.53 -6.89
CA LEU A 60 27.62 1.43 -6.88
C LEU A 60 26.37 0.73 -7.42
N PHE A 61 26.51 0.04 -8.56
CA PHE A 61 25.41 -0.65 -9.22
C PHE A 61 24.89 -1.82 -8.38
N THR A 62 25.77 -2.63 -7.79
CA THR A 62 25.39 -3.77 -6.94
C THR A 62 24.67 -3.31 -5.67
N MET A 63 25.20 -2.30 -4.97
CA MET A 63 24.56 -1.78 -3.75
C MET A 63 23.20 -1.14 -4.06
N ALA A 64 23.13 -0.33 -5.12
CA ALA A 64 21.88 0.26 -5.56
C ALA A 64 20.82 -0.79 -5.95
N SER A 65 21.23 -1.84 -6.68
CA SER A 65 20.35 -2.94 -7.07
C SER A 65 19.81 -3.70 -5.86
N LEU A 66 20.65 -3.91 -4.84
CA LEU A 66 20.21 -4.54 -3.58
C LEU A 66 19.13 -3.69 -2.90
N PHE A 67 19.30 -2.38 -2.81
CA PHE A 67 18.28 -1.50 -2.22
C PHE A 67 16.96 -1.53 -3.01
N PHE A 68 17.03 -1.50 -4.34
CA PHE A 68 15.83 -1.65 -5.17
C PHE A 68 15.10 -2.98 -4.95
N PHE A 69 15.82 -4.05 -4.64
CA PHE A 69 15.22 -5.36 -4.36
C PHE A 69 14.53 -5.43 -2.98
N LEU A 70 15.03 -4.70 -1.98
CA LEU A 70 14.48 -4.76 -0.62
C LEU A 70 13.04 -4.23 -0.53
N ARG A 71 12.67 -3.23 -1.32
CA ARG A 71 11.33 -2.62 -1.29
C ARG A 71 10.20 -3.57 -1.75
N PRO A 72 10.29 -4.24 -2.93
CA PRO A 72 9.31 -5.27 -3.29
C PRO A 72 9.33 -6.45 -2.32
N LEU A 73 10.51 -6.80 -1.76
CA LEU A 73 10.60 -7.88 -0.76
C LEU A 73 9.81 -7.56 0.52
N ALA A 74 9.87 -6.32 1.01
CA ALA A 74 9.09 -5.87 2.16
C ALA A 74 7.58 -5.84 1.90
N ARG A 75 7.16 -5.58 0.65
CA ARG A 75 5.75 -5.70 0.25
C ARG A 75 5.29 -7.14 0.29
N VAL A 76 6.07 -8.05 -0.30
CA VAL A 76 5.77 -9.48 -0.33
C VAL A 76 5.74 -10.06 1.08
N SER A 77 6.67 -9.70 1.96
CA SER A 77 6.64 -10.17 3.35
C SER A 77 5.35 -9.77 4.07
N ARG A 78 4.86 -8.54 3.85
CA ARG A 78 3.59 -8.06 4.41
C ARG A 78 2.41 -8.86 3.87
N GLU A 79 2.38 -9.11 2.56
CA GLU A 79 1.30 -9.87 1.91
C GLU A 79 1.26 -11.33 2.39
N LEU A 80 2.42 -11.96 2.58
CA LEU A 80 2.52 -13.31 3.14
C LEU A 80 2.04 -13.40 4.58
N GLU A 81 2.30 -12.38 5.40
CA GLU A 81 1.83 -12.31 6.79
C GLU A 81 0.30 -12.11 6.85
N LEU A 82 -0.23 -11.19 6.02
CA LEU A 82 -1.67 -11.00 5.87
C LEU A 82 -2.38 -12.27 5.39
N ALA A 83 -1.80 -13.00 4.44
CA ALA A 83 -2.36 -14.25 3.93
C ALA A 83 -2.41 -15.38 4.97
N ARG A 84 -1.67 -15.27 6.08
CA ARG A 84 -1.66 -16.25 7.18
C ARG A 84 -2.66 -15.94 8.28
N LEU A 85 -3.24 -14.73 8.30
CA LEU A 85 -4.24 -14.37 9.29
C LEU A 85 -5.59 -14.99 8.92
N PRO A 86 -6.32 -15.59 9.88
CA PRO A 86 -7.69 -16.05 9.65
C PRO A 86 -8.56 -14.88 9.20
N VAL A 87 -9.38 -15.09 8.16
CA VAL A 87 -10.35 -14.09 7.71
C VAL A 87 -11.29 -13.78 8.88
N PRO A 88 -11.42 -12.51 9.32
CA PRO A 88 -12.34 -12.14 10.38
C PRO A 88 -13.76 -12.60 10.03
N GLU A 89 -14.43 -13.24 10.99
CA GLU A 89 -15.76 -13.85 10.79
C GLU A 89 -16.87 -12.80 10.56
N ASP A 90 -16.56 -11.52 10.80
CA ASP A 90 -17.39 -10.33 10.54
C ASP A 90 -17.19 -9.74 9.14
N ASP A 91 -17.01 -10.59 8.12
CA ASP A 91 -17.04 -10.16 6.72
C ASP A 91 -18.50 -9.85 6.32
N PRO A 92 -18.86 -8.60 5.96
CA PRO A 92 -20.22 -8.28 5.50
C PRO A 92 -20.61 -9.06 4.24
N ALA A 93 -19.66 -9.63 3.49
CA ALA A 93 -19.94 -10.51 2.36
C ALA A 93 -20.43 -11.92 2.78
N LYS A 94 -20.26 -12.30 4.06
CA LYS A 94 -20.68 -13.60 4.60
C LYS A 94 -22.02 -13.55 5.35
N GLN A 95 -22.65 -12.38 5.57
CA GLN A 95 -23.97 -12.33 6.24
C GLN A 95 -25.04 -13.03 5.38
N PRO A 96 -25.47 -14.27 5.70
CA PRO A 96 -26.53 -14.94 4.98
C PRO A 96 -27.82 -14.52 5.67
N GLY A 97 -28.32 -13.33 5.32
CA GLY A 97 -29.42 -12.73 6.07
C GLY A 97 -30.07 -11.51 5.44
N ALA A 98 -29.83 -11.25 4.15
CA ALA A 98 -30.64 -10.30 3.38
C ALA A 98 -31.96 -10.96 2.89
N GLU A 99 -32.52 -11.89 3.68
CA GLU A 99 -33.85 -12.43 3.45
C GLU A 99 -34.88 -11.63 4.25
N ASP A 100 -35.76 -10.99 3.47
CA ASP A 100 -37.17 -10.77 3.76
C ASP A 100 -37.56 -10.11 5.10
N THR A 101 -37.48 -8.78 5.14
CA THR A 101 -38.37 -7.98 5.99
C THR A 101 -38.92 -6.79 5.21
N GLY A 102 -39.57 -7.07 4.08
CA GLY A 102 -40.22 -6.06 3.24
C GLY A 102 -41.74 -6.23 3.06
N SER A 103 -42.31 -7.40 3.40
CA SER A 103 -43.68 -7.75 2.98
C SER A 103 -44.80 -7.51 4.01
N ALA A 104 -44.51 -7.02 5.22
CA ALA A 104 -45.49 -7.08 6.33
C ALA A 104 -46.01 -5.74 6.90
N ARG A 105 -45.83 -4.57 6.24
CA ARG A 105 -46.34 -3.29 6.80
C ARG A 105 -47.23 -2.40 5.93
N SER A 106 -47.62 -2.81 4.73
CA SER A 106 -48.58 -2.04 3.91
C SER A 106 -49.99 -2.64 3.97
N GLY A 107 -50.53 -2.82 5.17
CA GLY A 107 -51.86 -3.41 5.39
C GLY A 107 -52.57 -2.88 6.64
N ALA A 108 -52.25 -1.66 7.09
CA ALA A 108 -52.91 -1.04 8.23
C ALA A 108 -52.67 0.48 8.25
N SER A 109 -53.26 1.24 7.32
CA SER A 109 -53.55 2.66 7.56
C SER A 109 -54.58 3.18 6.56
N ALA A 110 -55.62 3.82 7.12
CA ALA A 110 -56.66 4.61 6.44
C ALA A 110 -57.83 3.86 5.77
N ALA A 111 -58.56 3.09 6.59
CA ALA A 111 -60.01 3.24 6.61
C ALA A 111 -60.34 4.53 7.39
N GLY A 112 -61.16 5.43 6.83
CA GLY A 112 -61.80 6.52 7.57
C GLY A 112 -61.57 7.93 7.01
N SER A 113 -62.39 8.32 6.03
CA SER A 113 -63.11 9.61 5.99
C SER A 113 -63.70 9.84 4.60
N GLY A 114 -65.01 9.61 4.47
CA GLY A 114 -65.82 9.93 3.30
C GLY A 114 -67.28 9.91 3.74
#